data_AF-A0AAW5NRI0-F1
#
_entry.id   AF-A0AAW5NRI0-F1
#
_cell.length_a   1.000
_cell.length_b   1.000
_cell.length_c   1.000
_cell.angle_alpha   90.00
_cell.angle_beta   90.00
_cell.angle_gamma   90.00
#
_symmetry.space_group_name_H-M   'P 1'
#
loop_
_entity.id
_entity.type
_entity.pdbx_description
1 polymer ?
#
loop_
_entity_poly.entity_id
_entity_poly.type
_entity_poly.pdbx_seq_one_letter_code
_entity_poly.pdbx_strand_id
1 'polypeptide(L)'
;MKKCIKLIILVFALAMPISTWGQCAAIYQKGETSMKKGKYREAIKAFNAAMKCDSKLEQDCKSKIKECEEKLKPASKSTPVPMIEVSRLTIDKDSIRFGYETTKAEYIKIDSEPEQWTATSDTSWCKVVPRDKILSVSCEINELTSERKAIVSISNGKMEKTVTIVQSGQKERINIELDKLEFSSKGEIKDLPIKTNTEWEVADIPDWCKVVAKVTAKDSSKLILKVDKTKKANVGTLTVKTKGGEFASIILSQKKGGLF
;
A
#
# COMPACT_ATOMS: atom_id res chain seq x y z
N MET A 1 -63.19 -31.00 85.71
CA MET A 1 -63.02 -30.01 84.61
C MET A 1 -63.82 -28.75 84.92
N LYS A 2 -63.23 -27.80 85.68
CA LYS A 2 -63.72 -26.43 85.97
C LYS A 2 -62.47 -25.72 86.52
N LYS A 3 -61.90 -24.77 85.75
CA LYS A 3 -62.09 -23.31 85.86
C LYS A 3 -61.01 -22.64 86.74
N CYS A 4 -60.48 -21.54 86.18
CA CYS A 4 -60.22 -20.25 86.85
C CYS A 4 -58.82 -19.92 87.43
N ILE A 5 -58.44 -18.66 87.15
CA ILE A 5 -57.56 -17.70 87.88
C ILE A 5 -56.05 -17.75 87.49
N LYS A 6 -55.52 -16.86 86.63
CA LYS A 6 -55.16 -15.41 86.75
C LYS A 6 -54.14 -15.07 87.86
N LEU A 7 -52.93 -14.69 87.43
CA LEU A 7 -51.97 -13.75 88.08
C LEU A 7 -51.00 -13.31 86.95
N ILE A 8 -51.15 -12.19 86.25
CA ILE A 8 -50.81 -10.78 86.55
C ILE A 8 -49.45 -10.59 87.26
N ILE A 9 -48.44 -10.14 86.50
CA ILE A 9 -47.58 -9.01 86.87
C ILE A 9 -47.44 -8.10 85.65
N LEU A 10 -47.79 -6.83 85.87
CA LEU A 10 -47.65 -5.68 85.01
C LEU A 10 -46.21 -5.15 85.08
N VAL A 11 -45.66 -4.72 83.94
CA VAL A 11 -44.74 -3.57 83.92
C VAL A 11 -45.22 -2.60 82.84
N PHE A 12 -45.69 -1.46 83.31
CA PHE A 12 -45.99 -0.26 82.54
C PHE A 12 -44.68 0.32 82.00
N ALA A 13 -44.58 0.45 80.67
CA ALA A 13 -43.74 1.46 80.04
C ALA A 13 -44.64 2.26 79.10
N LEU A 14 -44.81 3.54 79.45
CA LEU A 14 -45.50 4.56 78.68
C LEU A 14 -44.90 4.64 77.26
N ALA A 15 -45.72 4.42 76.23
CA ALA A 15 -45.45 4.95 74.91
C ALA A 15 -46.75 5.56 74.39
N MET A 16 -46.83 6.89 74.50
CA MET A 16 -47.88 7.74 73.95
C MET A 16 -48.13 7.39 72.48
N PRO A 17 -49.34 7.62 71.93
CA PRO A 17 -49.54 7.51 70.48
C PRO A 17 -48.63 8.54 69.82
N ILE A 18 -47.50 8.09 69.26
CA ILE A 18 -46.69 8.92 68.39
C ILE A 18 -47.64 9.32 67.27
N SER A 19 -47.98 10.61 67.21
CA SER A 19 -48.88 11.16 66.22
C SER A 19 -48.59 10.52 64.86
N THR A 20 -49.62 10.06 64.17
CA THR A 20 -49.50 9.51 62.80
C THR A 20 -48.75 10.46 61.87
N TRP A 21 -48.71 11.75 62.21
CA TRP A 21 -47.93 12.80 61.57
C TRP A 21 -46.40 12.60 61.65
N GLY A 22 -45.88 12.12 62.79
CA GLY A 22 -44.44 11.89 62.99
C GLY A 22 -43.88 10.72 62.18
N GLN A 23 -44.69 9.70 61.91
CA GLN A 23 -44.30 8.56 61.08
C GLN A 23 -44.22 8.93 59.59
N CYS A 24 -45.17 9.73 59.09
CA CYS A 24 -45.15 10.21 57.70
C CYS A 24 -43.97 11.15 57.41
N ALA A 25 -43.66 12.05 58.34
CA ALA A 25 -42.51 12.96 58.23
C ALA A 25 -41.17 12.19 58.18
N ALA A 26 -41.02 11.13 58.97
CA ALA A 26 -39.81 10.31 58.98
C ALA A 26 -39.59 9.56 57.65
N ILE A 27 -40.66 9.07 57.02
CA ILE A 27 -40.59 8.38 55.72
C ILE A 27 -40.20 9.36 54.61
N TYR A 28 -40.74 10.58 54.65
CA TYR A 28 -40.39 11.63 53.70
C TYR A 28 -38.91 12.07 53.83
N GLN A 29 -38.43 12.31 55.06
CA GLN A 29 -37.03 12.64 55.33
C GLN A 29 -36.05 11.53 54.90
N LYS A 30 -36.46 10.26 55.00
CA LYS A 30 -35.69 9.14 54.47
C LYS A 30 -35.53 9.23 52.95
N GLY A 31 -36.58 9.63 52.23
CA GLY A 31 -36.53 9.90 50.79
C GLY A 31 -35.53 11.00 50.45
N GLU A 32 -35.58 12.14 51.15
CA GLU A 32 -34.64 13.25 50.94
C GLU A 32 -33.19 12.85 51.24
N THR A 33 -32.97 12.08 52.30
CA THR A 33 -31.64 11.58 52.67
C THR A 33 -31.09 10.61 51.62
N SER A 34 -31.92 9.70 51.11
CA SER A 34 -31.53 8.77 50.03
C SER A 34 -31.23 9.51 48.73
N MET A 35 -31.97 10.59 48.43
CA MET A 35 -31.73 11.46 47.28
C MET A 35 -30.39 12.20 47.40
N LYS A 36 -30.07 12.78 48.57
CA LYS A 36 -28.77 13.41 48.85
C LYS A 36 -27.59 12.43 48.75
N LYS A 37 -27.83 11.14 49.06
CA LYS A 37 -26.83 10.06 48.95
C LYS A 37 -26.71 9.45 47.54
N GLY A 38 -27.41 9.99 46.54
CA GLY A 38 -27.40 9.48 45.16
C GLY A 38 -28.09 8.13 44.98
N LYS A 39 -28.80 7.63 46.00
CA LYS A 39 -29.55 6.37 45.96
C LYS A 39 -30.97 6.59 45.43
N TYR A 40 -31.07 7.08 44.20
CA TYR A 40 -32.34 7.54 43.62
C TYR A 40 -33.44 6.47 43.61
N ARG A 41 -33.12 5.18 43.39
CA ARG A 41 -34.10 4.09 43.45
C ARG A 41 -34.66 3.87 44.87
N GLU A 42 -33.85 4.05 45.90
CA GLU A 42 -34.30 3.97 47.29
C GLU A 42 -35.12 5.20 47.68
N ALA A 43 -34.73 6.38 47.18
CA ALA A 43 -35.48 7.63 47.38
C ALA A 43 -36.89 7.54 46.78
N ILE A 44 -37.03 7.05 45.54
CA ILE A 44 -38.32 6.86 44.87
C ILE A 44 -39.24 5.93 45.69
N LYS A 45 -38.70 4.84 46.26
CA LYS A 45 -39.48 3.93 47.12
C LYS A 45 -39.98 4.63 48.38
N ALA A 46 -39.13 5.45 49.01
CA ALA A 46 -39.50 6.19 50.21
C ALA A 46 -40.55 7.29 49.93
N PHE A 47 -40.43 8.03 48.82
CA PHE A 47 -41.42 9.04 48.43
C PHE A 47 -42.77 8.41 48.07
N ASN A 48 -42.80 7.29 47.36
CA ASN A 48 -44.05 6.55 47.11
C ASN A 48 -44.72 6.04 48.39
N ALA A 49 -43.94 5.70 49.42
CA ALA A 49 -44.47 5.33 50.74
C ALA A 49 -44.99 6.57 51.50
N ALA A 50 -44.33 7.72 51.40
CA ALA A 50 -44.77 8.97 52.00
C ALA A 50 -46.11 9.45 51.41
N MET A 51 -46.31 9.33 50.10
CA MET A 51 -47.58 9.65 49.42
C MET A 51 -48.78 8.87 49.97
N LYS A 52 -48.55 7.62 50.40
CA LYS A 52 -49.60 6.77 50.98
C LYS A 52 -49.92 7.10 52.44
N CYS A 53 -49.04 7.87 53.10
CA CYS A 53 -49.13 8.20 54.51
C CYS A 53 -49.84 9.55 54.75
N ASP A 54 -49.57 10.56 53.91
CA ASP A 54 -50.20 11.88 53.99
C ASP A 54 -50.50 12.42 52.58
N SER A 55 -51.78 12.70 52.30
CA SER A 55 -52.23 13.25 51.02
C SER A 55 -51.69 14.66 50.74
N LYS A 56 -51.28 15.42 51.76
CA LYS A 56 -50.67 16.75 51.60
C LYS A 56 -49.26 16.70 51.03
N LEU A 57 -48.56 15.57 51.13
CA LEU A 57 -47.20 15.39 50.61
C LEU A 57 -47.19 14.87 49.16
N GLU A 58 -48.36 14.61 48.57
CA GLU A 58 -48.48 13.93 47.29
C GLU A 58 -47.80 14.68 46.15
N GLN A 59 -48.02 15.99 46.06
CA GLN A 59 -47.50 16.83 44.99
C GLN A 59 -45.97 16.97 45.05
N ASP A 60 -45.42 17.17 46.25
CA ASP A 60 -43.98 17.32 46.43
C ASP A 60 -43.24 15.99 46.20
N CYS A 61 -43.79 14.87 46.70
CA CYS A 61 -43.24 13.54 46.43
C CYS A 61 -43.20 13.23 44.93
N LYS A 62 -44.26 13.57 44.18
CA LYS A 62 -44.28 13.41 42.71
C LYS A 62 -43.17 14.22 42.03
N SER A 63 -42.93 15.46 42.47
CA SER A 63 -41.86 16.30 41.94
C SER A 63 -40.48 15.68 42.19
N LYS A 64 -40.20 15.25 43.42
CA LYS A 64 -38.91 14.62 43.78
C LYS A 64 -38.70 13.26 43.13
N ILE A 65 -39.76 12.48 42.92
CA ILE A 65 -39.69 11.22 42.16
C ILE A 65 -39.28 11.50 40.71
N LYS A 66 -39.89 12.50 40.05
CA LYS A 66 -39.52 12.89 38.69
C LYS A 66 -38.05 13.31 38.60
N GLU A 67 -37.55 14.08 39.57
CA GLU A 67 -36.13 14.44 39.64
C GLU A 67 -35.24 13.20 39.78
N CYS A 68 -35.60 12.26 40.67
CA CYS A 68 -34.88 11.00 40.83
C CYS A 68 -34.91 10.15 39.54
N GLU A 69 -36.04 10.11 38.84
CA GLU A 69 -36.19 9.41 37.56
C GLU A 69 -35.33 10.06 36.46
N GLU A 70 -35.26 11.39 36.41
CA GLU A 70 -34.38 12.12 35.49
C GLU A 70 -32.90 11.82 35.77
N LYS A 71 -32.49 11.69 37.04
CA LYS A 71 -31.13 11.27 37.42
C LYS A 71 -30.85 9.79 37.16
N LEU A 72 -31.89 8.95 37.10
CA LEU A 72 -31.80 7.53 36.77
C LEU A 72 -31.95 7.23 35.28
N LYS A 73 -32.38 8.20 34.46
CA LYS A 73 -32.28 8.08 33.01
C LYS A 73 -30.82 7.75 32.72
N PRO A 74 -30.54 6.65 32.00
CA PRO A 74 -29.18 6.42 31.55
C PRO A 74 -28.75 7.70 30.85
N ALA A 75 -27.56 8.22 31.21
CA ALA A 75 -26.92 9.24 30.38
C ALA A 75 -27.11 8.74 28.95
N SER A 76 -27.80 9.54 28.12
CA SER A 76 -27.86 9.29 26.69
C SER A 76 -26.43 8.91 26.35
N LYS A 77 -26.23 7.67 25.87
CA LYS A 77 -24.99 7.31 25.21
C LYS A 77 -24.80 8.46 24.25
N SER A 78 -23.80 9.31 24.50
CA SER A 78 -23.30 10.15 23.44
C SER A 78 -22.99 9.16 22.35
N THR A 79 -23.78 9.21 21.28
CA THR A 79 -23.35 8.64 20.00
C THR A 79 -21.89 9.09 19.88
N PRO A 80 -20.91 8.18 19.72
CA PRO A 80 -19.56 8.62 19.42
C PRO A 80 -19.73 9.58 18.27
N VAL A 81 -19.31 10.85 18.44
CA VAL A 81 -19.17 11.75 17.30
C VAL A 81 -18.45 10.92 16.25
N PRO A 82 -18.97 10.75 15.02
CA PRO A 82 -18.23 10.01 14.01
C PRO A 82 -16.85 10.64 13.98
N MET A 83 -15.84 9.90 14.42
CA MET A 83 -14.46 10.35 14.37
C MET A 83 -14.26 10.67 12.89
N ILE A 84 -14.14 11.95 12.56
CA ILE A 84 -13.75 12.36 11.22
C ILE A 84 -12.37 11.76 11.06
N GLU A 85 -12.30 10.65 10.35
CA GLU A 85 -11.06 9.94 10.12
C GLU A 85 -10.23 10.82 9.18
N VAL A 86 -9.43 11.72 9.77
CA VAL A 86 -8.58 12.63 9.01
C VAL A 86 -7.66 11.77 8.16
N SER A 87 -7.82 11.87 6.84
CA SER A 87 -6.94 11.21 5.90
C SER A 87 -6.17 12.26 5.13
N ARG A 88 -4.85 12.09 5.06
CA ARG A 88 -3.97 12.86 4.20
C ARG A 88 -2.97 11.93 3.55
N LEU A 89 -2.62 12.22 2.31
CA LEU A 89 -1.53 11.57 1.61
C LEU A 89 -0.91 12.61 0.68
N THR A 90 0.31 13.00 1.00
CA THR A 90 1.08 13.98 0.22
C THR A 90 2.45 13.44 -0.12
N ILE A 91 2.94 13.86 -1.29
CA ILE A 91 4.23 13.48 -1.86
C ILE A 91 4.95 14.75 -2.31
N ASP A 92 6.27 14.77 -2.21
CA ASP A 92 7.07 15.94 -2.61
C ASP A 92 7.45 15.96 -4.10
N LYS A 93 7.30 14.83 -4.81
CA LYS A 93 7.57 14.68 -6.24
C LYS A 93 6.47 13.86 -6.91
N ASP A 94 5.99 14.34 -8.05
CA ASP A 94 5.02 13.65 -8.92
C ASP A 94 5.69 12.91 -10.09
N SER A 95 6.98 13.17 -10.31
CA SER A 95 7.76 12.57 -11.38
C SER A 95 9.24 12.41 -11.01
N ILE A 96 9.86 11.36 -11.54
CA ILE A 96 11.30 11.11 -11.43
C ILE A 96 11.83 10.74 -12.81
N ARG A 97 13.00 11.28 -13.15
CA ARG A 97 13.69 10.96 -14.41
C ARG A 97 15.03 10.30 -14.14
N PHE A 98 15.23 9.13 -14.72
CA PHE A 98 16.49 8.39 -14.70
C PHE A 98 17.18 8.44 -16.07
N GLY A 99 18.51 8.29 -16.05
CA GLY A 99 19.26 7.84 -17.22
C GLY A 99 18.89 6.40 -17.61
N TYR A 100 19.47 5.89 -18.70
CA TYR A 100 19.22 4.50 -19.11
C TYR A 100 19.71 3.49 -18.05
N GLU A 101 20.71 3.86 -17.25
CA GLU A 101 21.16 3.13 -16.07
C GLU A 101 20.82 3.90 -14.80
N THR A 102 20.41 3.17 -13.76
CA THR A 102 20.19 3.73 -12.42
C THR A 102 21.43 3.49 -11.59
N THR A 103 22.33 4.46 -11.53
CA THR A 103 23.54 4.36 -10.67
C THR A 103 23.22 4.60 -9.20
N LYS A 104 22.13 5.32 -8.90
CA LYS A 104 21.66 5.67 -7.56
C LYS A 104 20.14 5.68 -7.51
N ALA A 105 19.57 5.21 -6.40
CA ALA A 105 18.14 5.31 -6.17
C ALA A 105 17.73 6.77 -5.94
N GLU A 106 16.51 7.10 -6.34
CA GLU A 106 15.85 8.38 -6.04
C GLU A 106 14.85 8.20 -4.90
N TYR A 107 14.55 9.29 -4.20
CA TYR A 107 13.72 9.27 -3.01
C TYR A 107 12.56 10.26 -3.11
N ILE A 108 11.39 9.83 -2.63
CA ILE A 108 10.17 10.63 -2.51
C ILE A 108 9.79 10.67 -1.03
N LYS A 109 9.52 11.85 -0.50
CA LYS A 109 9.02 12.04 0.88
C LYS A 109 7.52 11.85 0.90
N ILE A 110 7.04 11.06 1.86
CA ILE A 110 5.64 10.73 2.05
C ILE A 110 5.19 11.28 3.41
N ASP A 111 4.14 12.09 3.41
CA ASP A 111 3.38 12.40 4.62
C ASP A 111 1.98 11.81 4.49
N SER A 112 1.67 10.86 5.37
CA SER A 112 0.45 10.07 5.35
C SER A 112 -0.23 10.06 6.72
N GLU A 113 -1.55 10.18 6.70
CA GLU A 113 -2.46 9.89 7.82
C GLU A 113 -3.56 8.97 7.27
N PRO A 114 -3.69 7.72 7.72
CA PRO A 114 -2.85 7.05 8.74
C PRO A 114 -1.40 6.84 8.29
N GLU A 115 -0.49 6.61 9.25
CA GLU A 115 0.96 6.44 8.97
C GLU A 115 1.29 5.23 8.09
N GLN A 116 0.40 4.23 8.03
CA GLN A 116 0.58 3.06 7.18
C GLN A 116 0.26 3.39 5.72
N TRP A 117 1.22 3.14 4.84
CA TRP A 117 1.07 3.32 3.40
C TRP A 117 1.85 2.23 2.65
N THR A 118 1.45 2.00 1.42
CA THR A 118 2.08 1.05 0.49
C THR A 118 2.43 1.76 -0.80
N ALA A 119 3.37 1.19 -1.54
CA ALA A 119 3.67 1.62 -2.89
C ALA A 119 3.90 0.41 -3.79
N THR A 120 3.38 0.49 -5.02
CA THR A 120 3.55 -0.52 -6.05
C THR A 120 3.93 0.15 -7.36
N SER A 121 4.68 -0.58 -8.18
CA SER A 121 4.98 -0.19 -9.56
C SER A 121 4.14 -1.06 -10.49
N ASP A 122 3.65 -0.48 -11.58
CA ASP A 122 2.96 -1.18 -12.67
C ASP A 122 3.90 -2.04 -13.54
N THR A 123 5.21 -1.91 -13.34
CA THR A 123 6.24 -2.66 -14.08
C THR A 123 7.25 -3.31 -13.15
N SER A 124 7.85 -4.41 -13.63
CA SER A 124 8.88 -5.15 -12.88
C SER A 124 10.24 -4.46 -12.86
N TRP A 125 10.57 -3.70 -13.91
CA TRP A 125 11.88 -3.03 -14.03
C TRP A 125 11.99 -1.79 -13.15
N CYS A 126 10.88 -1.23 -12.66
CA CYS A 126 10.87 -0.14 -11.69
C CYS A 126 10.59 -0.70 -10.29
N LYS A 127 11.63 -0.74 -9.47
CA LYS A 127 11.58 -1.24 -8.09
C LYS A 127 11.32 -0.11 -7.12
N VAL A 128 10.32 -0.30 -6.27
CA VAL A 128 9.95 0.62 -5.20
C VAL A 128 10.10 -0.05 -3.84
N VAL A 129 10.66 0.66 -2.88
CA VAL A 129 10.88 0.15 -1.51
C VAL A 129 10.44 1.21 -0.50
N PRO A 130 9.25 1.04 0.10
CA PRO A 130 8.79 1.87 1.22
C PRO A 130 9.70 1.74 2.44
N ARG A 131 10.07 2.86 3.07
CA ARG A 131 10.77 2.92 4.36
C ARG A 131 10.34 4.16 5.14
N ASP A 132 9.62 3.95 6.24
CA ASP A 132 9.10 5.01 7.10
C ASP A 132 8.32 6.09 6.32
N LYS A 133 8.89 7.30 6.18
CA LYS A 133 8.31 8.43 5.45
C LYS A 133 8.99 8.67 4.10
N ILE A 134 9.73 7.68 3.59
CA ILE A 134 10.49 7.78 2.35
C ILE A 134 10.18 6.59 1.45
N LEU A 135 9.89 6.85 0.19
CA LEU A 135 9.85 5.85 -0.86
C LEU A 135 11.14 5.88 -1.67
N SER A 136 11.89 4.79 -1.64
CA SER A 136 13.06 4.59 -2.51
C SER A 136 12.59 4.04 -3.86
N VAL A 137 13.04 4.64 -4.95
CA VAL A 137 12.74 4.24 -6.33
C VAL A 137 14.03 3.97 -7.07
N SER A 138 14.10 2.86 -7.79
CA SER A 138 15.25 2.48 -8.62
C SER A 138 14.79 1.70 -9.84
N CYS A 139 15.49 1.83 -10.97
CA CYS A 139 15.13 1.13 -12.20
C CYS A 139 16.25 0.18 -12.65
N GLU A 140 15.90 -0.99 -13.17
CA GLU A 140 16.81 -1.84 -13.94
C GLU A 140 17.36 -1.08 -15.16
N ILE A 141 18.46 -1.55 -15.74
CA ILE A 141 19.00 -0.95 -16.96
C ILE A 141 17.96 -1.00 -18.10
N ASN A 142 17.83 0.10 -18.82
CA ASN A 142 17.06 0.14 -20.06
C ASN A 142 17.99 -0.13 -21.24
N GLU A 143 18.02 -1.37 -21.71
CA GLU A 143 18.84 -1.77 -22.85
C GLU A 143 18.27 -1.29 -24.19
N LEU A 144 17.02 -0.80 -24.21
CA LEU A 144 16.38 -0.27 -25.41
C LEU A 144 16.88 1.14 -25.71
N THR A 145 16.79 1.52 -26.98
CA THR A 145 17.08 2.89 -27.43
C THR A 145 15.93 3.85 -27.17
N SER A 146 14.73 3.33 -26.96
CA SER A 146 13.55 4.11 -26.61
C SER A 146 13.46 4.37 -25.10
N GLU A 147 12.93 5.54 -24.76
CA GLU A 147 12.49 5.85 -23.41
C GLU A 147 11.34 4.92 -22.99
N ARG A 148 11.33 4.53 -21.71
CA ARG A 148 10.23 3.77 -21.10
C ARG A 148 9.70 4.47 -19.85
N LYS A 149 8.44 4.18 -19.52
CA LYS A 149 7.72 4.81 -18.41
C LYS A 149 7.05 3.77 -17.52
N ALA A 150 7.03 4.05 -16.23
CA ALA A 150 6.30 3.30 -15.22
C ALA A 150 5.48 4.26 -14.37
N ILE A 151 4.37 3.76 -13.85
CA ILE A 151 3.51 4.46 -12.89
C ILE A 151 3.67 3.77 -11.54
N VAL A 152 4.08 4.56 -10.55
CA VAL A 152 4.14 4.12 -9.15
C VAL A 152 2.90 4.62 -8.43
N SER A 153 2.08 3.69 -7.93
CA SER A 153 0.91 3.98 -7.11
C SER A 153 1.29 3.93 -5.64
N ILE A 154 0.93 4.97 -4.89
CA ILE A 154 1.16 5.11 -3.45
C ILE A 154 -0.20 5.24 -2.79
N SER A 155 -0.51 4.39 -1.81
CA SER A 155 -1.80 4.39 -1.13
C SER A 155 -1.67 4.23 0.37
N ASN A 156 -2.54 4.91 1.13
CA ASN A 156 -2.72 4.69 2.56
C ASN A 156 -4.02 3.94 2.88
N GLY A 157 -4.58 3.24 1.89
CA GLY A 157 -5.85 2.51 1.97
C GLY A 157 -7.09 3.37 1.74
N LYS A 158 -6.99 4.71 1.83
CA LYS A 158 -8.11 5.64 1.60
C LYS A 158 -7.87 6.61 0.46
N MET A 159 -6.63 7.06 0.32
CA MET A 159 -6.17 7.96 -0.72
C MET A 159 -5.15 7.23 -1.58
N GLU A 160 -5.04 7.68 -2.82
CA GLU A 160 -4.02 7.21 -3.76
C GLU A 160 -3.34 8.42 -4.42
N LYS A 161 -2.03 8.31 -4.61
CA LYS A 161 -1.21 9.22 -5.39
C LYS A 161 -0.39 8.42 -6.38
N THR A 162 -0.12 9.02 -7.53
CA THR A 162 0.70 8.41 -8.57
C THR A 162 1.95 9.23 -8.81
N VAL A 163 3.03 8.54 -9.15
CA VAL A 163 4.30 9.13 -9.55
C VAL A 163 4.70 8.55 -10.89
N THR A 164 5.02 9.42 -11.85
CA THR A 164 5.49 8.99 -13.17
C THR A 164 7.00 8.82 -13.16
N ILE A 165 7.48 7.60 -13.43
CA ILE A 165 8.89 7.31 -13.58
C ILE A 165 9.23 7.26 -15.05
N VAL A 166 10.18 8.09 -15.47
CA VAL A 166 10.65 8.18 -16.85
C VAL A 166 12.10 7.73 -16.92
N GLN A 167 12.39 6.70 -17.70
CA GLN A 167 13.74 6.18 -17.87
C GLN A 167 14.19 6.30 -19.32
N SER A 168 15.29 7.03 -19.53
CA SER A 168 15.84 7.27 -20.87
C SER A 168 16.26 5.97 -21.56
N GLY A 169 16.29 5.96 -22.89
CA GLY A 169 16.88 4.87 -23.67
C GLY A 169 18.42 4.95 -23.69
N GLN A 170 19.08 3.83 -23.95
CA GLN A 170 20.52 3.77 -24.19
C GLN A 170 20.85 4.29 -25.60
N LYS A 171 22.07 4.81 -25.78
CA LYS A 171 22.60 5.07 -27.12
C LYS A 171 22.59 3.79 -27.97
N GLU A 172 22.40 3.94 -29.28
CA GLU A 172 22.58 2.84 -30.22
C GLU A 172 23.98 2.24 -30.09
N ARG A 173 24.05 0.91 -30.20
CA ARG A 173 25.30 0.18 -30.24
C ARG A 173 25.18 -1.01 -31.18
N ILE A 174 26.25 -1.28 -31.91
CA ILE A 174 26.43 -2.50 -32.69
C ILE A 174 27.86 -2.98 -32.50
N ASN A 175 28.03 -4.28 -32.34
CA ASN A 175 29.34 -4.90 -32.14
C ASN A 175 29.40 -6.29 -32.77
N ILE A 176 30.58 -6.63 -33.27
CA ILE A 176 30.95 -7.98 -33.70
C ILE A 176 32.10 -8.42 -32.79
N GLU A 177 31.91 -9.48 -32.01
CA GLU A 177 32.93 -9.92 -31.04
C GLU A 177 34.14 -10.62 -31.69
N LEU A 178 33.97 -11.08 -32.93
CA LEU A 178 35.01 -11.76 -33.68
C LEU A 178 35.77 -10.75 -34.54
N ASP A 179 37.11 -10.76 -34.44
CA ASP A 179 37.97 -9.95 -35.32
C ASP A 179 38.05 -10.53 -36.74
N LYS A 180 37.94 -11.86 -36.85
CA LYS A 180 38.07 -12.60 -38.11
C LYS A 180 37.17 -13.83 -38.16
N LEU A 181 36.50 -14.02 -39.30
CA LEU A 181 35.77 -15.23 -39.64
C LEU A 181 36.40 -15.91 -40.87
N GLU A 182 36.95 -17.11 -40.66
CA GLU A 182 37.66 -17.86 -41.68
C GLU A 182 36.81 -18.98 -42.29
N PHE A 183 36.78 -19.10 -43.61
CA PHE A 183 36.09 -20.13 -44.38
C PHE A 183 37.08 -21.05 -45.11
N SER A 184 36.70 -22.31 -45.33
CA SER A 184 37.48 -23.20 -46.19
C SER A 184 37.32 -22.89 -47.68
N SER A 185 38.22 -23.44 -48.48
CA SER A 185 38.20 -23.30 -49.94
C SER A 185 37.06 -24.06 -50.62
N LYS A 186 36.38 -24.99 -49.92
CA LYS A 186 35.36 -25.88 -50.50
C LYS A 186 33.97 -25.24 -50.62
N GLY A 187 33.79 -24.05 -50.05
CA GLY A 187 32.48 -23.43 -49.86
C GLY A 187 31.87 -23.86 -48.53
N GLU A 188 31.37 -22.91 -47.76
CA GLU A 188 30.88 -23.10 -46.39
C GLU A 188 29.76 -22.13 -46.07
N ILE A 189 28.90 -22.52 -45.13
CA ILE A 189 27.92 -21.65 -44.48
C ILE A 189 28.32 -21.49 -43.03
N LYS A 190 28.36 -20.25 -42.52
CA LYS A 190 28.69 -19.95 -41.13
C LYS A 190 27.79 -18.88 -40.56
N ASP A 191 27.54 -19.00 -39.27
CA ASP A 191 26.87 -17.99 -38.48
C ASP A 191 27.88 -16.97 -37.96
N LEU A 192 27.54 -15.70 -38.08
CA LEU A 192 28.26 -14.57 -37.51
C LEU A 192 27.35 -13.88 -36.49
N PRO A 193 27.59 -14.06 -35.18
CA PRO A 193 26.85 -13.37 -34.13
C PRO A 193 27.06 -11.86 -34.18
N ILE A 194 25.98 -11.09 -34.03
CA ILE A 194 25.98 -9.61 -33.99
C ILE A 194 25.30 -9.17 -32.69
N LYS A 195 25.98 -8.36 -31.88
CA LYS A 195 25.40 -7.76 -30.67
C LYS A 195 24.93 -6.35 -30.98
N THR A 196 23.64 -6.08 -30.83
CA THR A 196 23.03 -4.76 -31.10
C THR A 196 21.83 -4.54 -30.20
N ASN A 197 21.49 -3.28 -29.90
CA ASN A 197 20.26 -2.90 -29.21
C ASN A 197 19.25 -2.17 -30.11
N THR A 198 19.56 -2.04 -31.39
CA THR A 198 18.75 -1.30 -32.38
C THR A 198 18.70 -2.04 -33.71
N GLU A 199 17.84 -1.57 -34.60
CA GLU A 199 17.81 -2.04 -35.98
C GLU A 199 19.08 -1.65 -36.72
N TRP A 200 19.54 -2.57 -37.58
CA TRP A 200 20.80 -2.45 -38.30
C TRP A 200 20.70 -3.07 -39.69
N GLU A 201 21.71 -2.87 -40.53
CA GLU A 201 21.80 -3.42 -41.88
C GLU A 201 23.26 -3.78 -42.23
N VAL A 202 23.43 -4.56 -43.29
CA VAL A 202 24.76 -4.82 -43.86
C VAL A 202 25.10 -3.65 -44.77
N ALA A 203 26.11 -2.87 -44.38
CA ALA A 203 26.55 -1.70 -45.12
C ALA A 203 27.51 -2.06 -46.25
N ASP A 204 28.39 -3.04 -46.01
CA ASP A 204 29.33 -3.54 -47.00
C ASP A 204 29.64 -5.01 -46.77
N ILE A 205 29.83 -5.76 -47.85
CA ILE A 205 30.21 -7.17 -47.83
C ILE A 205 31.03 -7.51 -49.09
N PRO A 206 32.10 -8.32 -48.99
CA PRO A 206 32.87 -8.70 -50.15
C PRO A 206 32.01 -9.49 -51.16
N ASP A 207 32.21 -9.24 -52.45
CA ASP A 207 31.47 -9.84 -53.57
C ASP A 207 31.45 -11.38 -53.59
N TRP A 208 32.48 -12.00 -53.03
CA TRP A 208 32.63 -13.45 -52.91
C TRP A 208 31.86 -14.06 -51.71
N CYS A 209 31.25 -13.24 -50.85
CA CYS A 209 30.48 -13.67 -49.68
C CYS A 209 29.01 -13.22 -49.80
N LYS A 210 28.07 -14.11 -49.45
CA LYS A 210 26.63 -13.85 -49.55
C LYS A 210 25.96 -13.95 -48.19
N VAL A 211 25.08 -13.01 -47.87
CA VAL A 211 24.16 -13.12 -46.74
C VAL A 211 22.99 -14.02 -47.16
N VAL A 212 22.91 -15.21 -46.58
CA VAL A 212 21.79 -16.15 -46.80
C VAL A 212 20.59 -15.74 -45.96
N ALA A 213 20.83 -15.30 -44.73
CA ALA A 213 19.79 -14.83 -43.84
C ALA A 213 20.35 -13.83 -42.85
N LYS A 214 19.47 -12.93 -42.41
CA LYS A 214 19.70 -12.02 -41.29
C LYS A 214 18.64 -12.32 -40.24
N VAL A 215 19.08 -12.75 -39.07
CA VAL A 215 18.20 -12.99 -37.92
C VAL A 215 18.34 -11.80 -37.00
N THR A 216 17.24 -11.13 -36.68
CA THR A 216 17.21 -10.00 -35.73
C THR A 216 16.32 -10.40 -34.56
N ALA A 217 16.91 -10.51 -33.39
CA ALA A 217 16.23 -10.82 -32.14
C ALA A 217 16.95 -10.09 -31.00
N LYS A 218 16.22 -9.83 -29.91
CA LYS A 218 16.66 -8.99 -28.78
C LYS A 218 18.07 -9.37 -28.26
N ASP A 219 18.39 -10.67 -28.24
CA ASP A 219 19.65 -11.18 -27.68
C ASP A 219 20.40 -12.18 -28.59
N SER A 220 19.94 -12.38 -29.83
CA SER A 220 20.47 -13.43 -30.72
C SER A 220 20.57 -13.00 -32.19
N SER A 221 20.81 -11.71 -32.42
CA SER A 221 21.03 -11.20 -33.77
C SER A 221 22.26 -11.86 -34.42
N LYS A 222 22.13 -12.28 -35.68
CA LYS A 222 23.21 -12.94 -36.44
C LYS A 222 23.05 -12.80 -37.95
N LEU A 223 24.15 -12.91 -38.67
CA LEU A 223 24.18 -13.15 -40.12
C LEU A 223 24.50 -14.62 -40.39
N ILE A 224 23.80 -15.22 -41.36
CA ILE A 224 24.16 -16.51 -41.93
C ILE A 224 24.87 -16.22 -43.25
N LEU A 225 26.17 -16.46 -43.29
CA LEU A 225 27.04 -16.14 -44.42
C LEU A 225 27.36 -17.40 -45.20
N LYS A 226 27.33 -17.30 -46.53
CA LYS A 226 27.72 -18.38 -47.45
C LYS A 226 28.82 -17.91 -48.38
N VAL A 227 29.82 -18.75 -48.53
CA VAL A 227 30.87 -18.60 -49.54
C VAL A 227 30.85 -19.78 -50.49
N ASP A 228 31.11 -19.54 -51.77
CA ASP A 228 31.21 -20.58 -52.78
C ASP A 228 32.65 -21.14 -52.85
N LYS A 229 32.85 -22.29 -53.51
CA LYS A 229 34.18 -22.90 -53.68
C LYS A 229 35.11 -21.95 -54.43
N THR A 230 36.37 -21.84 -53.98
CA THR A 230 37.39 -20.98 -54.61
C THR A 230 38.71 -21.70 -54.86
N LYS A 231 39.44 -21.24 -55.88
CA LYS A 231 40.85 -21.61 -56.14
C LYS A 231 41.84 -20.53 -55.68
N LYS A 232 41.35 -19.35 -55.29
CA LYS A 232 42.15 -18.21 -54.81
C LYS A 232 41.94 -18.02 -53.31
N ALA A 233 42.91 -17.41 -52.64
CA ALA A 233 42.65 -16.86 -51.31
C ALA A 233 41.83 -15.58 -51.48
N ASN A 234 40.78 -15.42 -50.67
CA ASN A 234 39.98 -14.20 -50.64
C ASN A 234 40.04 -13.60 -49.24
N VAL A 235 40.18 -12.29 -49.15
CA VAL A 235 40.10 -11.53 -47.90
C VAL A 235 39.29 -10.29 -48.19
N GLY A 236 38.41 -9.92 -47.27
CA GLY A 236 37.61 -8.71 -47.37
C GLY A 236 36.96 -8.39 -46.04
N THR A 237 36.38 -7.20 -45.94
CA THR A 237 35.75 -6.72 -44.72
C THR A 237 34.25 -6.76 -44.87
N LEU A 238 33.56 -7.30 -43.87
CA LEU A 238 32.11 -7.12 -43.73
C LEU A 238 31.87 -5.99 -42.75
N THR A 239 31.00 -5.06 -43.11
CA THR A 239 30.61 -3.92 -42.26
C THR A 239 29.10 -3.90 -42.07
N VAL A 240 28.68 -3.77 -40.82
CA VAL A 240 27.28 -3.58 -40.43
C VAL A 240 27.09 -2.19 -39.84
N LYS A 241 25.88 -1.64 -39.98
CA LYS A 241 25.55 -0.28 -39.55
C LYS A 241 24.18 -0.23 -38.88
N THR A 242 24.05 0.53 -37.81
CA THR A 242 22.77 0.90 -37.19
C THR A 242 22.09 2.05 -37.93
N LYS A 243 20.77 2.23 -37.76
CA LYS A 243 20.06 3.37 -38.36
C LYS A 243 20.65 4.73 -37.96
N GLY A 244 21.09 4.88 -36.71
CA GLY A 244 21.71 6.10 -36.18
C GLY A 244 23.18 6.29 -36.57
N GLY A 245 23.79 5.33 -37.26
CA GLY A 245 25.11 5.50 -37.87
C GLY A 245 26.31 4.96 -37.09
N GLU A 246 26.09 4.17 -36.04
CA GLU A 246 27.15 3.34 -35.44
C GLU A 246 27.47 2.15 -36.36
N PHE A 247 28.74 1.78 -36.47
CA PHE A 247 29.23 0.71 -37.34
C PHE A 247 30.05 -0.33 -36.57
N ALA A 248 30.05 -1.56 -37.07
CA ALA A 248 30.99 -2.59 -36.66
C ALA A 248 31.49 -3.35 -37.89
N SER A 249 32.74 -3.82 -37.85
CA SER A 249 33.37 -4.50 -38.98
C SER A 249 34.12 -5.76 -38.53
N ILE A 250 34.25 -6.71 -39.45
CA ILE A 250 34.99 -7.97 -39.26
C ILE A 250 35.75 -8.34 -40.52
N ILE A 251 36.92 -8.98 -40.36
CA ILE A 251 37.67 -9.56 -41.47
C ILE A 251 37.06 -10.91 -41.84
N LEU A 252 36.61 -11.06 -43.08
CA LEU A 252 36.27 -12.35 -43.67
C LEU A 252 37.48 -12.85 -44.46
N SER A 253 37.84 -14.13 -44.29
CA SER A 253 38.89 -14.76 -45.09
C SER A 253 38.49 -16.12 -45.60
N GLN A 254 38.81 -16.44 -46.84
CA GLN A 254 38.62 -17.76 -47.43
C GLN A 254 39.95 -18.35 -47.87
N LYS A 255 40.23 -19.59 -47.45
CA LYS A 255 41.48 -20.29 -47.81
C LYS A 255 41.58 -20.52 -49.32
N LYS A 256 42.81 -20.47 -49.83
CA LYS A 256 43.14 -20.89 -51.19
C LYS A 256 42.85 -22.38 -51.37
N GLY A 257 42.11 -22.74 -52.43
CA GLY A 257 41.95 -24.15 -52.82
C GLY A 257 43.22 -24.72 -53.44
N GLY A 258 43.55 -25.96 -53.09
CA GLY A 258 44.62 -26.72 -53.75
C GLY A 258 44.31 -26.99 -55.23
N LEU A 259 45.35 -26.99 -56.05
CA LEU A 259 45.34 -27.60 -57.38
C LEU A 259 45.52 -29.10 -57.15
N PHE A 260 44.43 -29.85 -57.12
CA PHE A 260 44.49 -31.30 -57.33
C PHE A 260 44.20 -31.55 -58.80
#